data_AF-A0A0Q9QC27-F1
#
_entry.id   AF-A0A0Q9QC27-F1
#
_cell.length_a   1.000
_cell.length_b   1.000
_cell.length_c   1.000
_cell.angle_alpha   90.00
_cell.angle_beta   90.00
_cell.angle_gamma   90.00
#
_symmetry.space_group_name_H-M   'P 1'
#
loop_
_entity.id
_entity.type
_entity.pdbx_description
1 polymer ?
#
loop_
_entity_poly.entity_id
_entity_poly.type
_entity_poly.pdbx_seq_one_letter_code
_entity_poly.pdbx_strand_id
1 'polypeptide(L)'
;MRVSEFCSIDYDCIIADSSKFFLKIPRKKVPAKKKNEVGIVDILEINEDLTQLILQYKEITKEFKRTPYLLSYDAYCESPSVAAES
;
A
#
# COMPACT_ATOMS: atom_id res chain seq x y z
N MET A 1 -1.30 -1.63 -10.83
CA MET A 1 -1.88 -2.18 -9.59
C MET A 1 -3.39 -2.16 -9.71
N ARG A 2 -4.10 -3.26 -9.41
CA ARG A 2 -5.58 -3.25 -9.35
C ARG A 2 -6.05 -2.64 -8.03
N VAL A 3 -7.25 -2.08 -8.00
CA VAL A 3 -7.85 -1.51 -6.78
C VAL A 3 -7.89 -2.53 -5.64
N SER A 4 -8.24 -3.79 -5.92
CA SER A 4 -8.25 -4.85 -4.90
C SER A 4 -6.86 -5.18 -4.33
N GLU A 5 -5.79 -5.06 -5.13
CA GLU A 5 -4.41 -5.24 -4.68
C GLU A 5 -3.98 -4.04 -3.81
N PHE A 6 -4.39 -2.83 -4.18
CA PHE A 6 -4.16 -1.62 -3.40
C PHE A 6 -4.85 -1.67 -2.03
N CYS A 7 -6.14 -2.03 -1.99
CA CYS A 7 -6.89 -2.16 -0.74
C CYS A 7 -6.38 -3.30 0.17
N SER A 8 -5.56 -4.22 -0.37
CA SER A 8 -5.02 -5.34 0.39
C SER A 8 -3.57 -5.12 0.84
N ILE A 9 -2.95 -3.98 0.53
CA ILE A 9 -1.55 -3.69 0.91
C ILE A 9 -1.37 -3.91 2.42
N ASP A 10 -0.34 -4.66 2.82
CA ASP A 10 -0.04 -4.94 4.22
C ASP A 10 0.28 -3.65 4.98
N TYR A 11 -0.05 -3.57 6.28
CA TYR A 11 0.35 -2.42 7.11
C TYR A 11 1.87 -2.24 7.10
N ASP A 12 2.64 -3.33 7.16
CA ASP A 12 4.11 -3.34 7.11
C ASP A 12 4.63 -3.51 5.67
N CYS A 13 4.12 -2.71 4.73
CA CYS A 13 4.42 -2.81 3.29
C CYS A 13 5.70 -2.10 2.81
N ILE A 14 6.33 -1.25 3.62
CA ILE A 14 7.56 -0.54 3.25
C ILE A 14 8.76 -1.43 3.58
N ILE A 15 9.63 -1.63 2.59
CA ILE A 15 10.95 -2.24 2.75
C ILE A 15 11.99 -1.14 2.51
N ALA A 16 12.87 -0.92 3.48
CA ALA A 16 14.03 -0.06 3.30
C ALA A 16 15.26 -0.92 3.02
N ASP A 17 15.95 -0.65 1.92
CA ASP A 17 17.24 -1.27 1.61
C ASP A 17 18.24 -0.19 1.20
N SER A 18 19.29 -0.06 2.01
CA SER A 18 20.40 0.86 1.81
C SER A 18 19.95 2.33 1.71
N SER A 19 19.64 2.81 0.51
CA SER A 19 19.19 4.18 0.21
C SER A 19 17.88 4.23 -0.59
N LYS A 20 17.22 3.08 -0.75
CA LYS A 20 16.02 2.93 -1.56
C LYS A 20 14.86 2.41 -0.72
N PHE A 21 13.67 2.87 -1.07
CA PHE A 21 12.43 2.40 -0.47
C PHE A 21 11.68 1.57 -1.49
N PHE A 22 11.03 0.52 -0.99
CA PHE A 22 10.22 -0.34 -1.81
C PHE A 22 8.86 -0.58 -1.16
N LEU A 23 7.83 -0.71 -1.99
CA LEU A 23 6.48 -1.07 -1.61
C LEU A 23 6.21 -2.53 -1.98
N LYS A 24 5.89 -3.34 -0.99
CA LYS A 24 5.39 -4.71 -1.19
C LYS A 24 3.91 -4.67 -1.57
N ILE A 25 3.57 -5.23 -2.73
CA ILE A 25 2.20 -5.27 -3.24
C ILE A 25 1.69 -6.72 -3.21
N PRO A 26 0.52 -6.99 -2.58
CA PRO A 26 -0.05 -8.33 -2.55
C PRO A 26 -0.63 -8.67 -3.93
N ARG A 27 0.03 -9.59 -4.65
CA ARG A 27 -0.49 -10.08 -5.92
C ARG A 27 -1.30 -11.35 -5.72
N LYS A 28 -2.59 -11.29 -6.05
CA LYS A 28 -3.51 -12.45 -6.04
C LYS A 28 -3.38 -13.37 -7.26
N LYS A 29 -2.64 -12.96 -8.31
CA LYS A 29 -2.55 -13.73 -9.56
C LYS A 29 -1.60 -14.91 -9.35
N VAL A 30 -2.08 -16.10 -9.70
CA VAL A 30 -1.32 -17.36 -9.71
C VAL A 30 0.08 -17.13 -10.30
N PRO A 31 1.16 -17.60 -9.65
CA PRO A 31 2.50 -17.45 -10.18
C PRO A 31 2.55 -18.04 -11.59
N ALA A 32 3.25 -17.31 -12.46
CA ALA A 32 3.56 -17.74 -13.80
C ALA A 32 4.04 -19.21 -13.81
N LYS A 33 3.30 -20.11 -14.47
CA LYS A 33 3.66 -21.54 -14.52
C LYS A 33 4.75 -21.83 -15.56
N LYS A 34 5.11 -20.85 -16.41
CA LYS A 34 6.06 -21.03 -17.53
C LYS A 34 7.26 -20.09 -17.42
N LYS A 35 8.44 -20.61 -17.79
CA LYS A 35 9.74 -19.92 -17.86
C LYS A 35 9.77 -18.60 -18.67
N ASN A 36 8.74 -18.31 -19.48
CA ASN A 36 8.67 -17.15 -20.38
C ASN A 36 7.64 -16.10 -19.95
N GLU A 37 6.95 -16.30 -18.82
CA GLU A 37 6.10 -15.26 -18.26
C GLU A 37 6.99 -14.38 -17.39
N VAL A 38 7.17 -13.12 -17.80
CA VAL A 38 7.91 -12.10 -17.04
C VAL A 38 7.39 -12.11 -15.60
N GLY A 39 8.23 -12.53 -14.66
CA GLY A 39 7.97 -12.48 -13.24
C GLY A 39 7.87 -11.02 -12.82
N ILE A 40 6.66 -10.47 -12.90
CA ILE A 40 6.37 -9.09 -12.50
C ILE A 40 6.63 -9.00 -10.99
N VAL A 41 7.65 -8.23 -10.64
CA VAL A 41 8.18 -8.04 -9.30
C VAL A 41 7.06 -7.62 -8.33
N ASP A 42 6.95 -8.34 -7.21
CA ASP A 42 5.98 -8.09 -6.11
C ASP A 42 6.41 -6.95 -5.17
N ILE A 43 7.49 -6.27 -5.55
CA ILE A 43 8.18 -5.22 -4.81
C ILE A 43 8.47 -4.10 -5.81
N LEU A 44 7.89 -2.92 -5.57
CA LEU A 44 8.07 -1.75 -6.43
C LEU A 44 8.98 -0.75 -5.73
N GLU A 45 10.04 -0.28 -6.38
CA GLU A 45 10.81 0.87 -5.85
C GLU A 45 9.91 2.11 -5.82
N ILE A 46 9.82 2.76 -4.65
CA ILE A 46 9.05 3.97 -4.43
C ILE A 46 10.00 5.12 -4.07
N ASN A 47 9.61 6.34 -4.43
CA ASN A 47 10.36 7.51 -4.05
C ASN A 47 10.14 7.87 -2.57
N GLU A 48 10.94 8.81 -2.10
CA GLU A 48 10.85 9.32 -0.73
C GLU A 48 9.48 9.94 -0.44
N ASP A 49 8.93 10.74 -1.37
CA ASP A 49 7.63 11.38 -1.18
C ASP A 49 6.50 10.38 -0.89
N LEU A 50 6.42 9.30 -1.68
CA LEU A 50 5.42 8.26 -1.47
C LEU A 50 5.65 7.51 -0.15
N THR A 51 6.90 7.31 0.22
CA THR A 51 7.26 6.72 1.52
C THR A 51 6.76 7.60 2.67
N GLN A 52 7.00 8.92 2.59
CA GLN A 52 6.54 9.87 3.59
C GLN A 52 5.01 9.93 3.66
N LEU A 53 4.31 9.91 2.53
CA LEU A 53 2.84 9.87 2.52
C LEU A 53 2.29 8.63 3.22
N ILE A 54 2.89 7.46 3.02
CA ILE A 54 2.49 6.23 3.71
C ILE A 54 2.75 6.33 5.22
N LEU A 55 3.91 6.87 5.62
CA LEU A 55 4.25 7.05 7.04
C LEU A 55 3.34 8.07 7.72
N GLN A 56 3.05 9.19 7.06
CA GLN A 56 2.10 10.19 7.53
C GLN A 56 0.70 9.59 7.68
N TYR A 57 0.24 8.82 6.69
CA TYR A 57 -1.04 8.11 6.78
C TYR A 57 -1.09 7.19 8.01
N LYS A 58 -0.04 6.40 8.26
CA LYS A 58 0.03 5.54 9.45
C LYS A 58 -0.04 6.34 10.75
N GLU A 59 0.62 7.48 10.79
CA GLU A 59 0.63 8.35 11.98
C GLU A 59 -0.74 8.97 12.25
N ILE A 60 -1.41 9.53 11.23
CA ILE A 60 -2.74 10.12 11.40
C ILE A 60 -3.82 9.07 11.69
N THR A 61 -3.59 7.81 11.30
CA THR A 61 -4.54 6.71 11.52
C THR A 61 -4.19 5.82 12.71
N LYS A 62 -3.15 6.16 13.50
CA LYS A 62 -2.64 5.31 14.59
C LYS A 62 -3.63 5.07 15.73
N GLU A 63 -4.59 5.98 15.92
CA GLU A 63 -5.61 5.91 16.98
C GLU A 63 -6.75 4.94 16.62
N PHE A 64 -6.91 4.63 15.34
CA PHE A 64 -7.88 3.64 14.88
C PHE A 64 -7.38 2.22 15.14
N LYS A 65 -8.32 1.27 15.18
CA LYS A 65 -7.98 -0.14 15.38
C LYS A 65 -7.03 -0.60 14.27
N ARG A 66 -5.84 -1.07 14.66
CA ARG A 66 -4.86 -1.62 13.71
C ARG A 66 -5.45 -2.84 12.99
N THR A 67 -5.43 -2.79 11.67
CA THR A 67 -5.77 -3.92 10.81
C THR A 67 -4.50 -4.51 10.18
N PRO A 68 -4.56 -5.72 9.58
CA PRO A 68 -3.45 -6.26 8.81
C PRO A 68 -3.09 -5.41 7.58
N TYR A 69 -4.01 -4.54 7.15
CA TYR A 69 -3.87 -3.75 5.93
C TYR A 69 -3.46 -2.32 6.24
N LEU A 70 -2.82 -1.68 5.26
CA LEU A 70 -2.44 -0.28 5.32
C LEU A 70 -3.68 0.60 5.51
N LEU A 71 -4.73 0.39 4.70
CA LEU A 71 -5.95 1.20 4.78
C LEU A 71 -6.85 0.74 5.92
N SER A 72 -7.35 1.69 6.71
CA SER A 72 -8.35 1.46 7.76
C SER A 72 -9.73 1.94 7.30
N TYR A 73 -10.73 1.06 7.42
CA TYR A 73 -12.13 1.41 7.14
C TYR A 73 -12.66 2.44 8.15
N ASP A 74 -12.32 2.27 9.44
CA ASP A 74 -12.73 3.19 10.49
C ASP A 74 -12.17 4.59 10.24
N ALA A 75 -10.90 4.68 9.83
CA ALA A 75 -10.27 5.95 9.48
C ALA A 75 -10.92 6.63 8.26
N TYR A 76 -11.40 5.84 7.30
CA TYR A 76 -12.15 6.36 6.15
C TYR A 76 -13.51 6.92 6.56
N CYS A 77 -14.26 6.22 7.42
CA CYS A 77 -15.58 6.66 7.88
C CYS A 77 -15.54 7.95 8.70
N GLU A 78 -14.50 8.13 9.53
CA GLU A 78 -14.32 9.34 10.34
C GLU A 78 -13.63 10.48 9.56
N SER A 79 -13.12 10.21 8.36
CA SER A 79 -12.51 11.26 7.55
C SER A 79 -13.58 12.24 7.07
N PRO A 80 -13.34 13.56 7.15
CA PRO A 80 -14.29 14.54 6.68
C PRO A 80 -14.53 14.34 5.18
N SER A 81 -15.79 14.20 4.80
CA SER A 81 -16.20 14.17 3.38
C SER A 81 -15.64 15.40 2.70
N VAL A 82 -14.64 15.22 1.83
CA VAL A 82 -14.23 16.28 0.92
C VAL A 82 -15.45 16.51 0.04
N ALA A 83 -16.15 17.64 0.26
CA ALA A 83 -17.25 18.03 -0.60
C ALA A 83 -16.70 18.02 -2.02
N ALA A 84 -17.29 17.20 -2.89
CA ALA A 84 -16.94 17.17 -4.30
C ALA A 84 -17.20 18.57 -4.85
N GLU A 85 -16.14 19.36 -5.00
CA GLU A 85 -16.21 20.64 -5.70
C GLU A 85 -16.73 20.33 -7.10
N SER A 86 -17.95 20.82 -7.34
CA SER A 86 -18.72 20.69 -8.58
C SER A 86 -18.35 21.80 -9.56
#